data_AF-N1WDQ6-F1
#
_entry.id   AF-N1WDQ6-F1
#
_cell.length_a   1.000
_cell.length_b   1.000
_cell.length_c   1.000
_cell.angle_alpha   90.00
_cell.angle_beta   90.00
_cell.angle_gamma   90.00
#
_symmetry.space_group_name_H-M   'P 1'
#
loop_
_entity.id
_entity.type
_entity.pdbx_description
1 polymer ?
#
loop_
_entity_poly.entity_id
_entity_poly.type
_entity_poly.pdbx_seq_one_letter_code
_entity_poly.pdbx_strand_id
1 'polypeptide(L)'
;MKSFRTFSRLFVIFLCLGFFSSCNHSSWNQLKEKLNLTKKKNMTEEILETLIVLFWGEFNHELYKFIPIPSVVSKSQFNADQFAIATPDVKENKPKIVLIHGWDFKEKNINPPTNKFAKVSNLRETWDDVLEMYSQNLSGVQTSYELYTFTYRTSDYVENNGRRLIDKLNAVFTPDDKVVLLAHSMGGLVSRSALYHTNNTNDVIDFIVTLGTPYLGSPFASPSYQGNFGTLGELIAFMTESEGGKDLAYTNALGTSYSVPIPSEQISDAFNPYLERLLAESSKDSKVTVFYGEMNVCNEHPGSNAIYIIGCNFLSNGSPSFSGKNDGIVTSTSGKMSSKLPAAKRFSKNFDHAQLSFRDHLDKVSRNAYFNEVLTIINAL
;
A
#
# COMPACT_ATOMS: atom_id res chain seq x y z
N MET A 1 74.94 8.80 -15.27
CA MET A 1 74.92 9.53 -13.98
C MET A 1 74.41 10.95 -14.21
N LYS A 2 73.17 11.25 -13.80
CA LYS A 2 72.77 12.47 -13.07
C LYS A 2 71.24 12.59 -13.07
N SER A 3 70.74 12.80 -11.86
CA SER A 3 69.37 13.10 -11.48
C SER A 3 68.94 14.48 -11.98
N PHE A 4 67.66 14.64 -12.31
CA PHE A 4 66.97 15.91 -12.19
C PHE A 4 65.53 15.71 -11.68
N ARG A 5 65.23 16.43 -10.60
CA ARG A 5 63.92 16.74 -10.01
C ARG A 5 63.08 17.52 -11.06
N THR A 6 61.75 17.65 -11.02
CA THR A 6 60.93 18.18 -9.91
C THR A 6 59.43 18.09 -10.28
N PHE A 7 58.60 17.75 -9.27
CA PHE A 7 57.25 18.24 -8.94
C PHE A 7 56.34 18.89 -10.01
N SER A 8 55.15 18.32 -10.22
CA SER A 8 53.89 19.05 -10.02
C SER A 8 52.71 18.07 -9.75
N ARG A 9 51.76 18.56 -8.97
CA ARG A 9 50.67 17.88 -8.25
C ARG A 9 49.66 17.18 -9.15
N LEU A 10 49.20 15.98 -8.75
CA LEU A 10 47.77 15.63 -8.53
C LEU A 10 47.64 14.13 -8.22
N PHE A 11 47.27 13.81 -6.98
CA PHE A 11 46.88 12.47 -6.54
C PHE A 11 45.34 12.48 -6.33
N VAL A 12 44.73 11.34 -6.65
CA VAL A 12 43.35 10.90 -6.38
C VAL A 12 42.23 11.50 -7.24
N ILE A 13 41.70 10.68 -8.15
CA ILE A 13 40.33 10.11 -8.17
C ILE A 13 40.13 9.61 -9.60
N PHE A 14 40.36 8.33 -9.86
CA PHE A 14 39.74 7.59 -10.97
C PHE A 14 39.94 6.09 -10.71
N LEU A 15 39.07 5.55 -9.87
CA LEU A 15 38.92 4.12 -9.64
C LEU A 15 37.42 3.87 -9.60
N CYS A 16 36.83 3.71 -10.79
CA CYS A 16 35.52 3.12 -11.09
C CYS A 16 35.12 3.59 -12.49
N LEU A 17 35.69 2.99 -13.54
CA LEU A 17 35.16 2.97 -14.92
C LEU A 17 36.15 2.13 -15.74
N GLY A 18 36.00 0.81 -15.69
CA GLY A 18 36.96 -0.05 -16.37
C GLY A 18 36.73 -1.54 -16.24
N PHE A 19 35.48 -2.00 -16.18
CA PHE A 19 35.12 -3.38 -16.51
C PHE A 19 33.62 -3.39 -16.82
N PHE A 20 33.25 -3.45 -18.09
CA PHE A 20 32.10 -4.19 -18.65
C PHE A 20 32.02 -3.90 -20.15
N SER A 21 33.02 -4.38 -20.88
CA SER A 21 32.93 -4.56 -22.32
C SER A 21 33.48 -5.94 -22.63
N SER A 22 32.58 -6.93 -22.53
CA SER A 22 32.55 -8.22 -23.24
C SER A 22 31.74 -9.22 -22.42
N CYS A 23 30.88 -9.99 -23.10
CA CYS A 23 29.86 -10.92 -22.60
C CYS A 23 28.56 -10.28 -22.07
N ASN A 24 27.70 -9.77 -22.97
CA ASN A 24 26.28 -9.61 -22.64
C ASN A 24 25.33 -9.97 -23.80
N HIS A 25 25.50 -11.17 -24.38
CA HIS A 25 24.59 -11.66 -25.43
C HIS A 25 23.97 -13.05 -25.15
N SER A 26 24.36 -13.71 -24.04
CA SER A 26 23.86 -15.06 -23.68
C SER A 26 22.70 -15.04 -22.67
N SER A 27 22.69 -14.06 -21.75
CA SER A 27 21.64 -13.94 -20.72
C SER A 27 20.27 -13.55 -21.30
N TRP A 28 20.26 -12.68 -22.32
CA TRP A 28 19.03 -12.16 -22.94
C TRP A 28 18.32 -13.18 -23.84
N ASN A 29 19.06 -14.06 -24.51
CA ASN A 29 18.46 -15.14 -25.30
C ASN A 29 17.89 -16.24 -24.39
N GLN A 30 18.55 -16.56 -23.27
CA GLN A 30 18.00 -17.48 -22.26
C GLN A 30 16.75 -16.91 -21.55
N LEU A 31 16.68 -15.58 -21.37
CA LEU A 31 15.50 -14.91 -20.85
C LEU A 31 14.33 -14.94 -21.85
N LYS A 32 14.59 -14.71 -23.15
CA LYS A 32 13.60 -14.84 -24.24
C LYS A 32 13.12 -16.28 -24.43
N GLU A 33 14.00 -17.27 -24.27
CA GLU A 33 13.67 -18.69 -24.36
C GLU A 33 12.81 -19.15 -23.16
N LYS A 34 13.05 -18.58 -21.97
CA LYS A 34 12.18 -18.76 -20.78
C LYS A 34 10.87 -17.98 -20.88
N LEU A 35 10.84 -16.83 -21.55
CA LEU A 35 9.67 -15.99 -21.80
C LEU A 35 9.04 -16.31 -23.16
N ASN A 36 8.80 -17.59 -23.47
CA ASN A 36 8.21 -18.03 -24.74
C ASN A 36 6.77 -17.50 -24.90
N LEU A 37 6.64 -16.20 -25.18
CA LEU A 37 5.44 -15.38 -25.34
C LEU A 37 4.82 -15.52 -26.74
N THR A 38 5.31 -16.45 -27.56
CA THR A 38 4.80 -16.74 -28.90
C THR A 38 3.93 -17.99 -28.97
N LYS A 39 3.76 -18.72 -27.86
CA LYS A 39 2.79 -19.83 -27.82
C LYS A 39 1.41 -19.26 -27.49
N LYS A 40 0.54 -19.21 -28.50
CA LYS A 40 -0.89 -18.94 -28.31
C LYS A 40 -1.42 -19.99 -27.33
N LYS A 41 -1.68 -19.60 -26.07
CA LYS A 41 -2.23 -20.52 -25.06
C LYS A 41 -3.51 -21.11 -25.61
N ASN A 42 -3.65 -22.42 -25.51
CA ASN A 42 -4.91 -23.04 -25.94
C ASN A 42 -5.99 -22.74 -24.89
N MET A 43 -7.26 -22.76 -25.31
CA MET A 43 -8.40 -22.42 -24.45
C MET A 43 -8.44 -23.25 -23.16
N THR A 44 -7.95 -24.50 -23.19
CA THR A 44 -7.90 -25.37 -22.01
C THR A 44 -6.84 -24.94 -20.99
N GLU A 45 -5.66 -24.51 -21.44
CA GLU A 45 -4.61 -23.96 -20.58
C GLU A 45 -5.07 -22.65 -19.93
N GLU A 46 -5.76 -21.80 -20.68
CA GLU A 46 -6.33 -20.54 -20.18
C GLU A 46 -7.45 -20.78 -19.16
N ILE A 47 -8.34 -21.74 -19.42
CA ILE A 47 -9.37 -22.16 -18.45
C ILE A 47 -8.73 -22.76 -17.19
N LEU A 48 -7.73 -23.63 -17.33
CA LEU A 48 -7.07 -24.25 -16.19
C LEU A 48 -6.32 -23.23 -15.34
N GLU A 49 -5.58 -22.31 -15.95
CA GLU A 49 -4.94 -21.18 -15.25
C GLU A 49 -5.99 -20.33 -14.54
N THR A 50 -7.11 -20.01 -15.20
CA THR A 50 -8.19 -19.23 -14.60
C THR A 50 -8.80 -19.95 -13.39
N LEU A 51 -9.10 -21.25 -13.50
CA LEU A 51 -9.62 -22.06 -12.39
C LEU A 51 -8.63 -22.16 -11.23
N ILE A 52 -7.35 -22.32 -11.54
CA ILE A 52 -6.27 -22.35 -10.54
C ILE A 52 -6.13 -21.00 -9.83
N VAL A 53 -6.17 -19.88 -10.57
CA VAL A 53 -6.12 -18.52 -10.02
C VAL A 53 -7.33 -18.26 -9.13
N LEU A 54 -8.54 -18.62 -9.57
CA LEU A 54 -9.76 -18.50 -8.79
C LEU A 54 -9.69 -19.34 -7.51
N PHE A 55 -9.31 -20.62 -7.63
CA PHE A 55 -9.21 -21.52 -6.48
C PHE A 55 -8.15 -21.04 -5.49
N TRP A 56 -6.93 -20.71 -5.93
CA TRP A 56 -5.84 -20.28 -5.04
C TRP A 56 -6.03 -18.87 -4.48
N GLY A 57 -6.65 -17.96 -5.23
CA GLY A 57 -7.01 -16.63 -4.76
C GLY A 57 -7.87 -16.69 -3.50
N GLU A 58 -8.81 -17.64 -3.44
CA GLU A 58 -9.66 -17.87 -2.26
C GLU A 58 -8.92 -18.34 -1.00
N PHE A 59 -7.69 -18.85 -1.08
CA PHE A 59 -6.97 -19.34 0.10
C PHE A 59 -5.76 -18.48 0.48
N ASN A 60 -5.43 -17.48 -0.32
CA ASN A 60 -4.28 -16.61 -0.09
C ASN A 60 -4.63 -15.34 0.69
N HIS A 61 -5.47 -15.47 1.71
CA HIS A 61 -5.77 -14.42 2.67
C HIS A 61 -5.89 -15.01 4.08
N GLU A 62 -5.69 -14.21 5.12
CA GLU A 62 -5.91 -14.62 6.50
C GLU A 62 -6.07 -13.41 7.43
N LEU A 63 -6.86 -13.58 8.49
CA LEU A 63 -6.94 -12.65 9.61
C LEU A 63 -6.19 -13.23 10.81
N TYR A 64 -5.18 -12.52 11.30
CA TYR A 64 -4.40 -12.92 12.47
C TYR A 64 -4.69 -12.00 13.65
N LYS A 65 -4.84 -12.57 14.86
CA LYS A 65 -4.68 -11.85 16.12
C LYS A 65 -3.20 -11.74 16.45
N PHE A 66 -2.71 -10.54 16.73
CA PHE A 66 -1.36 -10.34 17.24
C PHE A 66 -1.32 -10.56 18.75
N ILE A 67 -0.47 -11.48 19.20
CA ILE A 67 -0.27 -11.85 20.61
C ILE A 67 1.02 -11.19 21.10
N PRO A 68 0.92 -10.05 21.83
CA PRO A 68 2.09 -9.41 22.40
C PRO A 68 2.68 -10.27 23.52
N ILE A 69 4.01 -10.33 23.60
CA ILE A 69 4.72 -11.00 24.70
C ILE A 69 5.36 -9.89 25.55
N PRO A 70 5.12 -9.82 26.88
CA PRO A 70 5.55 -8.67 27.70
C PRO A 70 7.04 -8.30 27.62
N SER A 71 7.92 -9.27 27.37
CA SER A 71 9.37 -9.07 27.24
C SER A 71 9.84 -8.80 25.79
N VAL A 72 8.94 -8.90 24.81
CA VAL A 72 9.21 -8.76 23.37
C VAL A 72 8.54 -7.50 22.89
N VAL A 73 9.29 -6.40 22.89
CA VAL A 73 8.77 -5.05 22.58
C VAL A 73 9.49 -4.37 21.43
N SER A 74 10.52 -5.01 20.87
CA SER A 74 11.26 -4.53 19.70
C SER A 74 10.83 -5.32 18.46
N LYS A 75 10.64 -4.60 17.34
CA LYS A 75 10.28 -5.22 16.05
C LYS A 75 11.25 -6.31 15.58
N SER A 76 12.54 -6.20 15.93
CA SER A 76 13.54 -7.21 15.61
C SER A 76 13.32 -8.57 16.28
N GLN A 77 12.52 -8.62 17.35
CA GLN A 77 12.28 -9.83 18.14
C GLN A 77 10.97 -10.53 17.76
N PHE A 78 10.10 -9.88 16.99
CA PHE A 78 8.84 -10.48 16.58
C PHE A 78 9.06 -11.66 15.64
N ASN A 79 8.18 -12.65 15.74
CA ASN A 79 8.18 -13.83 14.88
C ASN A 79 6.74 -14.26 14.55
N ALA A 80 6.62 -15.26 13.67
CA ALA A 80 5.32 -15.70 13.17
C ALA A 80 4.41 -16.35 14.23
N ASP A 81 4.93 -16.78 15.38
CA ASP A 81 4.13 -17.43 16.42
C ASP A 81 3.27 -16.44 17.19
N GLN A 82 3.64 -15.16 17.19
CA GLN A 82 2.81 -14.07 17.72
C GLN A 82 1.61 -13.74 16.84
N PHE A 83 1.43 -14.41 15.70
CA PHE A 83 0.29 -14.22 14.80
C PHE A 83 -0.57 -15.49 14.84
N ALA A 84 -1.59 -15.49 15.70
CA ALA A 84 -2.55 -16.60 15.79
C ALA A 84 -3.68 -16.37 14.78
N ILE A 85 -4.18 -17.43 14.14
CA ILE A 85 -5.37 -17.30 13.29
C ILE A 85 -6.52 -16.81 14.17
N ALA A 86 -7.21 -15.76 13.72
CA ALA A 86 -8.32 -15.19 14.46
C ALA A 86 -9.52 -16.14 14.43
N THR A 87 -10.08 -16.40 15.61
CA THR A 87 -11.32 -17.16 15.80
C THR A 87 -12.20 -16.45 16.82
N PRO A 88 -13.52 -16.69 16.83
CA PRO A 88 -14.41 -16.13 17.84
C PRO A 88 -14.00 -16.42 19.29
N ASP A 89 -13.32 -17.55 19.53
CA ASP A 89 -12.97 -18.01 20.88
C ASP A 89 -11.74 -17.30 21.46
N VAL A 90 -10.91 -16.67 20.63
CA VAL A 90 -9.66 -16.02 21.07
C VAL A 90 -9.80 -14.52 21.27
N LYS A 91 -10.98 -13.93 21.05
CA LYS A 91 -11.23 -12.49 21.21
C LYS A 91 -11.57 -12.11 22.64
N GLU A 92 -11.13 -10.94 23.07
CA GLU A 92 -11.44 -10.35 24.38
C GLU A 92 -12.59 -9.33 24.26
N ASN A 93 -13.24 -8.95 25.37
CA ASN A 93 -14.25 -7.89 25.35
C ASN A 93 -13.59 -6.49 25.32
N LYS A 94 -12.94 -6.16 24.21
CA LYS A 94 -12.27 -4.89 23.91
C LYS A 94 -12.51 -4.49 22.45
N PRO A 95 -12.52 -3.19 22.10
CA PRO A 95 -12.51 -2.77 20.70
C PRO A 95 -11.34 -3.35 19.90
N LYS A 96 -11.50 -3.51 18.59
CA LYS A 96 -10.48 -4.11 17.71
C LYS A 96 -9.86 -3.06 16.80
N ILE A 97 -8.55 -3.11 16.63
CA ILE A 97 -7.86 -2.46 15.51
C ILE A 97 -7.39 -3.56 14.56
N VAL A 98 -7.83 -3.50 13.30
CA VAL A 98 -7.39 -4.43 12.24
C VAL A 98 -6.48 -3.68 11.28
N LEU A 99 -5.20 -4.07 11.23
CA LEU A 99 -4.22 -3.52 10.32
C LEU A 99 -4.36 -4.16 8.93
N ILE A 100 -4.51 -3.33 7.90
CA ILE A 100 -4.67 -3.79 6.51
C ILE A 100 -3.57 -3.19 5.65
N HIS A 101 -2.63 -4.03 5.22
CA HIS A 101 -1.46 -3.58 4.47
C HIS A 101 -1.81 -3.14 3.04
N GLY A 102 -0.89 -2.39 2.44
CA GLY A 102 -0.93 -2.00 1.02
C GLY A 102 -0.48 -3.12 0.09
N TRP A 103 -0.15 -2.76 -1.14
CA TRP A 103 0.24 -3.70 -2.18
C TRP A 103 1.62 -4.34 -1.94
N ASP A 104 1.72 -5.66 -2.16
CA ASP A 104 3.00 -6.36 -2.32
C ASP A 104 3.37 -6.48 -3.81
N PHE A 105 4.32 -5.66 -4.25
CA PHE A 105 4.78 -5.60 -5.65
C PHE A 105 5.51 -6.87 -6.12
N LYS A 106 5.89 -7.78 -5.21
CA LYS A 106 6.51 -9.06 -5.57
C LYS A 106 5.48 -10.14 -5.88
N GLU A 107 4.23 -9.93 -5.51
CA GLU A 107 3.16 -10.92 -5.66
C GLU A 107 2.55 -10.90 -7.06
N LYS A 108 2.30 -12.10 -7.63
CA LYS A 108 1.64 -12.28 -8.92
C LYS A 108 0.46 -13.24 -8.79
N ASN A 109 -0.56 -13.07 -9.64
CA ASN A 109 -1.76 -13.92 -9.63
C ASN A 109 -1.48 -15.41 -9.87
N ILE A 110 -0.43 -15.72 -10.62
CA ILE A 110 -0.01 -17.10 -10.90
C ILE A 110 0.76 -17.75 -9.73
N ASN A 111 1.15 -16.97 -8.71
CA ASN A 111 1.88 -17.52 -7.58
C ASN A 111 0.97 -18.48 -6.79
N PRO A 112 1.50 -19.61 -6.28
CA PRO A 112 0.74 -20.47 -5.37
C PRO A 112 0.42 -19.72 -4.07
N PRO A 113 -0.59 -20.16 -3.29
CA PRO A 113 -0.86 -19.60 -1.97
C PRO A 113 0.38 -19.67 -1.09
N THR A 114 0.64 -18.59 -0.35
CA THR A 114 1.79 -18.50 0.53
C THR A 114 1.49 -19.13 1.89
N ASN A 115 2.53 -19.67 2.52
CA ASN A 115 2.41 -20.21 3.88
C ASN A 115 2.33 -19.08 4.92
N LYS A 116 2.05 -19.44 6.18
CA LYS A 116 1.96 -18.50 7.31
C LYS A 116 3.18 -17.58 7.41
N PHE A 117 4.40 -18.11 7.26
CA PHE A 117 5.63 -17.32 7.43
C PHE A 117 5.76 -16.22 6.37
N ALA A 118 5.47 -16.53 5.12
CA ALA A 118 5.48 -15.55 4.04
C ALA A 118 4.37 -14.49 4.23
N LYS A 119 3.15 -14.93 4.58
CA LYS A 119 2.03 -14.04 4.93
C LYS A 119 2.40 -13.06 6.06
N VAL A 120 2.99 -13.55 7.14
CA VAL A 120 3.43 -12.72 8.27
C VAL A 120 4.59 -11.81 7.85
N SER A 121 5.54 -12.29 7.05
CA SER A 121 6.63 -11.46 6.55
C SER A 121 6.10 -10.23 5.80
N ASN A 122 5.13 -10.43 4.91
CA ASN A 122 4.52 -9.35 4.14
C ASN A 122 3.80 -8.32 5.03
N LEU A 123 3.06 -8.79 6.05
CA LEU A 123 2.43 -7.91 7.03
C LEU A 123 3.46 -7.05 7.77
N ARG A 124 4.56 -7.68 8.18
CA ARG A 124 5.62 -7.04 8.95
C ARG A 124 6.41 -6.02 8.14
N GLU A 125 6.57 -6.21 6.83
CA GLU A 125 7.19 -5.21 5.94
C GLU A 125 6.46 -3.85 6.01
N THR A 126 5.14 -3.83 6.31
CA THR A 126 4.35 -2.60 6.48
C THR A 126 4.19 -2.20 7.94
N TRP A 127 3.91 -3.16 8.84
CA TRP A 127 3.36 -2.88 10.16
C TRP A 127 4.31 -3.08 11.34
N ASP A 128 5.58 -3.46 11.13
CA ASP A 128 6.52 -3.70 12.24
C ASP A 128 6.64 -2.52 13.22
N ASP A 129 6.58 -1.29 12.72
CA ASP A 129 6.60 -0.09 13.57
C ASP A 129 5.34 0.05 14.43
N VAL A 130 4.16 -0.28 13.90
CA VAL A 130 2.90 -0.31 14.67
C VAL A 130 2.92 -1.44 15.69
N LEU A 131 3.41 -2.62 15.32
CA LEU A 131 3.56 -3.75 16.25
C LEU A 131 4.52 -3.40 17.40
N GLU A 132 5.59 -2.66 17.12
CA GLU A 132 6.52 -2.15 18.12
C GLU A 132 5.82 -1.19 19.08
N MET A 133 5.14 -0.17 18.54
CA MET A 133 4.41 0.83 19.34
C MET A 133 3.28 0.21 20.17
N TYR A 134 2.56 -0.77 19.60
CA TYR A 134 1.55 -1.54 20.31
C TYR A 134 2.15 -2.38 21.45
N SER A 135 3.24 -3.11 21.20
CA SER A 135 3.88 -3.94 22.23
C SER A 135 4.54 -3.11 23.35
N GLN A 136 4.91 -1.87 23.05
CA GLN A 136 5.37 -0.88 24.05
C GLN A 136 4.21 -0.23 24.81
N ASN A 137 2.97 -0.59 24.50
CA ASN A 137 1.75 0.02 25.00
C ASN A 137 1.75 1.55 24.89
N LEU A 138 2.28 2.07 23.78
CA LEU A 138 2.34 3.51 23.53
C LEU A 138 0.92 4.08 23.58
N SER A 139 0.72 5.12 24.39
CA SER A 139 -0.59 5.74 24.64
C SER A 139 -1.69 4.78 25.10
N GLY A 140 -1.32 3.68 25.77
CA GLY A 140 -2.29 2.72 26.34
C GLY A 140 -3.02 1.87 25.30
N VAL A 141 -2.51 1.79 24.06
CA VAL A 141 -3.19 1.10 22.96
C VAL A 141 -3.39 -0.40 23.22
N GLN A 142 -2.43 -1.09 23.82
CA GLN A 142 -2.53 -2.51 24.14
C GLN A 142 -3.51 -2.77 25.28
N THR A 143 -3.65 -1.80 26.19
CA THR A 143 -4.66 -1.87 27.25
C THR A 143 -6.07 -1.68 26.70
N SER A 144 -6.21 -0.80 25.71
CA SER A 144 -7.51 -0.32 25.22
C SER A 144 -8.07 -1.15 24.05
N TYR A 145 -7.19 -1.73 23.23
CA TYR A 145 -7.56 -2.43 21.99
C TYR A 145 -6.92 -3.80 21.89
N GLU A 146 -7.60 -4.71 21.20
CA GLU A 146 -6.94 -5.87 20.60
C GLU A 146 -6.41 -5.51 19.20
N LEU A 147 -5.24 -6.03 18.86
CA LEU A 147 -4.64 -5.81 17.54
C LEU A 147 -4.75 -7.06 16.66
N TYR A 148 -5.28 -6.86 15.46
CA TYR A 148 -5.38 -7.87 14.41
C TYR A 148 -4.69 -7.36 13.16
N THR A 149 -4.33 -8.29 12.27
CA THR A 149 -3.74 -7.99 10.98
C THR A 149 -4.40 -8.84 9.91
N PHE A 150 -4.73 -8.22 8.77
CA PHE A 150 -5.30 -8.91 7.62
C PHE A 150 -4.34 -8.90 6.46
N THR A 151 -4.05 -10.08 5.92
CA THR A 151 -3.26 -10.25 4.70
C THR A 151 -4.10 -10.88 3.61
N TYR A 152 -3.77 -10.54 2.36
CA TYR A 152 -4.54 -10.92 1.19
C TYR A 152 -3.66 -10.96 -0.05
N ARG A 153 -4.20 -11.54 -1.12
CA ARG A 153 -3.56 -11.55 -2.44
C ARG A 153 -3.73 -10.18 -3.09
N THR A 154 -2.77 -9.30 -2.84
CA THR A 154 -2.72 -7.93 -3.37
C THR A 154 -2.66 -7.84 -4.90
N SER A 155 -2.27 -8.92 -5.58
CA SER A 155 -2.30 -9.03 -7.05
C SER A 155 -3.71 -9.27 -7.63
N ASP A 156 -4.68 -9.67 -6.82
CA ASP A 156 -6.08 -9.87 -7.20
C ASP A 156 -6.89 -8.57 -7.05
N TYR A 157 -8.05 -8.50 -7.68
CA TYR A 157 -8.94 -7.34 -7.67
C TYR A 157 -9.24 -6.87 -6.24
N VAL A 158 -9.33 -5.55 -6.08
CA VAL A 158 -9.69 -4.91 -4.82
C VAL A 158 -11.06 -5.40 -4.34
N GLU A 159 -12.00 -5.62 -5.25
CA GLU A 159 -13.35 -6.12 -4.94
C GLU A 159 -13.30 -7.51 -4.29
N ASN A 160 -12.55 -8.44 -4.87
CA ASN A 160 -12.36 -9.79 -4.35
C ASN A 160 -11.72 -9.76 -2.96
N ASN A 161 -10.72 -8.90 -2.76
CA ASN A 161 -10.07 -8.74 -1.48
C ASN A 161 -10.97 -8.06 -0.44
N GLY A 162 -11.84 -7.13 -0.85
CA GLY A 162 -12.86 -6.52 -0.01
C GLY A 162 -13.86 -7.54 0.49
N ARG A 163 -14.37 -8.41 -0.40
CA ARG A 163 -15.21 -9.54 -0.03
C ARG A 163 -14.53 -10.45 0.99
N ARG A 164 -13.29 -10.88 0.71
CA ARG A 164 -12.54 -11.79 1.60
C ARG A 164 -12.30 -11.17 2.98
N LEU A 165 -12.02 -9.86 3.03
CA LEU A 165 -11.91 -9.13 4.28
C LEU A 165 -13.22 -9.21 5.07
N ILE A 166 -14.36 -8.81 4.47
CA ILE A 166 -15.63 -8.82 5.20
C ILE A 166 -16.07 -10.23 5.60
N ASP A 167 -15.82 -11.24 4.77
CA ASP A 167 -16.11 -12.63 5.10
C ASP A 167 -15.33 -13.08 6.35
N LYS A 168 -14.03 -12.73 6.45
CA LYS A 168 -13.21 -13.00 7.64
C LYS A 168 -13.66 -12.22 8.86
N LEU A 169 -14.02 -10.94 8.70
CA LEU A 169 -14.51 -10.13 9.81
C LEU A 169 -15.83 -10.68 10.35
N ASN A 170 -16.79 -11.03 9.49
CA ASN A 170 -18.07 -11.62 9.90
C ASN A 170 -17.93 -12.98 10.56
N ALA A 171 -16.90 -13.76 10.19
CA ALA A 171 -16.65 -15.07 10.78
C ALA A 171 -16.08 -15.00 12.21
N VAL A 172 -15.48 -13.87 12.60
CA VAL A 172 -14.79 -13.70 13.89
C VAL A 172 -15.52 -12.71 14.80
N PHE A 173 -16.03 -11.63 14.24
CA PHE A 173 -16.57 -10.49 14.95
C PHE A 173 -18.09 -10.37 14.81
N THR A 174 -18.65 -9.66 15.77
CA THR A 174 -20.05 -9.28 15.92
C THR A 174 -20.13 -7.76 16.01
N PRO A 175 -21.31 -7.13 15.82
CA PRO A 175 -21.44 -5.68 15.90
C PRO A 175 -20.93 -5.08 17.23
N ASP A 176 -20.99 -5.84 18.33
CA ASP A 176 -20.57 -5.38 19.65
C ASP A 176 -19.04 -5.30 19.82
N ASP A 177 -18.26 -5.90 18.90
CA ASP A 177 -16.80 -5.97 18.99
C ASP A 177 -16.07 -4.66 18.68
N LYS A 178 -16.78 -3.65 18.12
CA LYS A 178 -16.24 -2.34 17.74
C LYS A 178 -14.97 -2.43 16.89
N VAL A 179 -15.11 -2.77 15.61
CA VAL A 179 -13.96 -3.00 14.71
C VAL A 179 -13.57 -1.73 13.96
N VAL A 180 -12.37 -1.24 14.24
CA VAL A 180 -11.71 -0.15 13.51
C VAL A 180 -10.69 -0.72 12.54
N LEU A 181 -10.85 -0.40 11.26
CA LEU A 181 -9.89 -0.75 10.22
C LEU A 181 -8.84 0.36 10.09
N LEU A 182 -7.57 0.05 10.33
CA LEU A 182 -6.45 0.94 10.09
C LEU A 182 -5.70 0.45 8.85
N ALA A 183 -5.90 1.14 7.73
CA ALA A 183 -5.54 0.62 6.43
C ALA A 183 -4.56 1.52 5.69
N HIS A 184 -3.54 0.95 5.06
CA HIS A 184 -2.54 1.69 4.30
C HIS A 184 -2.68 1.47 2.80
N SER A 185 -2.50 2.51 2.00
CA SER A 185 -2.43 2.43 0.53
C SER A 185 -3.64 1.68 -0.06
N MET A 186 -3.42 0.68 -0.92
CA MET A 186 -4.44 -0.24 -1.47
C MET A 186 -5.34 -0.86 -0.39
N GLY A 187 -4.82 -1.10 0.82
CA GLY A 187 -5.59 -1.65 1.93
C GLY A 187 -6.81 -0.81 2.30
N GLY A 188 -6.77 0.52 2.11
CA GLY A 188 -7.93 1.37 2.36
C GLY A 188 -9.01 1.24 1.29
N LEU A 189 -8.63 0.97 0.03
CA LEU A 189 -9.59 0.61 -1.02
C LEU A 189 -10.25 -0.74 -0.72
N VAL A 190 -9.47 -1.73 -0.25
CA VAL A 190 -9.97 -3.04 0.18
C VAL A 190 -10.93 -2.88 1.37
N SER A 191 -10.60 -2.02 2.34
CA SER A 191 -11.45 -1.72 3.50
C SER A 191 -12.76 -1.07 3.09
N ARG A 192 -12.70 -0.09 2.18
CA ARG A 192 -13.89 0.58 1.67
C ARG A 192 -14.74 -0.35 0.81
N SER A 193 -14.12 -1.23 0.02
CA SER A 193 -14.80 -2.30 -0.71
C SER A 193 -15.55 -3.21 0.26
N ALA A 194 -14.89 -3.69 1.32
CA ALA A 194 -15.51 -4.50 2.38
C ALA A 194 -16.70 -3.81 3.06
N LEU A 195 -16.60 -2.50 3.32
CA LEU A 195 -17.66 -1.69 3.94
C LEU A 195 -18.97 -1.69 3.13
N TYR A 196 -18.85 -1.62 1.81
CA TYR A 196 -19.97 -1.54 0.87
C TYR A 196 -20.33 -2.89 0.23
N HIS A 197 -19.54 -3.93 0.46
CA HIS A 197 -19.80 -5.26 -0.10
C HIS A 197 -21.12 -5.84 0.45
N THR A 198 -21.85 -6.57 -0.38
CA THR A 198 -23.16 -7.17 -0.03
C THR A 198 -23.06 -8.17 1.12
N ASN A 199 -21.91 -8.83 1.28
CA ASN A 199 -21.62 -9.71 2.42
C ASN A 199 -21.44 -8.95 3.75
N ASN A 200 -21.41 -7.61 3.77
CA ASN A 200 -21.40 -6.83 5.02
C ASN A 200 -22.78 -6.82 5.69
N THR A 201 -23.33 -8.00 5.99
CA THR A 201 -24.66 -8.19 6.58
C THR A 201 -24.69 -7.93 8.07
N ASN A 202 -23.55 -8.12 8.75
CA ASN A 202 -23.44 -7.95 10.20
C ASN A 202 -23.03 -6.52 10.58
N ASP A 203 -22.66 -5.66 9.61
CA ASP A 203 -22.17 -4.29 9.84
C ASP A 203 -21.07 -4.18 10.91
N VAL A 204 -20.17 -5.17 10.97
CA VAL A 204 -19.11 -5.28 12.00
C VAL A 204 -18.04 -4.20 11.90
N ILE A 205 -17.99 -3.44 10.80
CA ILE A 205 -17.02 -2.36 10.60
C ILE A 205 -17.61 -1.07 11.17
N ASP A 206 -17.09 -0.63 12.31
CA ASP A 206 -17.48 0.64 12.95
C ASP A 206 -16.84 1.83 12.25
N PHE A 207 -15.54 1.75 11.97
CA PHE A 207 -14.81 2.85 11.37
C PHE A 207 -13.61 2.40 10.54
N ILE A 208 -13.23 3.24 9.58
CA ILE A 208 -12.06 3.07 8.73
C ILE A 208 -11.20 4.32 8.84
N VAL A 209 -9.94 4.14 9.23
CA VAL A 209 -8.89 5.14 9.16
C VAL A 209 -7.92 4.72 8.09
N THR A 210 -7.81 5.51 7.02
CA THR A 210 -6.92 5.19 5.90
C THR A 210 -5.68 6.07 5.87
N LEU A 211 -4.56 5.50 5.49
CA LEU A 211 -3.24 6.12 5.45
C LEU A 211 -2.71 6.06 4.01
N GLY A 212 -2.72 7.19 3.29
CA GLY A 212 -2.22 7.27 1.91
C GLY A 212 -3.04 6.47 0.89
N THR A 213 -4.33 6.25 1.13
CA THR A 213 -5.13 5.40 0.23
C THR A 213 -5.44 6.10 -1.10
N PRO A 214 -5.17 5.46 -2.26
CA PRO A 214 -5.44 6.05 -3.55
C PRO A 214 -6.92 5.91 -3.95
N TYR A 215 -7.83 6.71 -3.35
CA TYR A 215 -9.26 6.59 -3.63
C TYR A 215 -9.66 6.84 -5.09
N LEU A 216 -8.90 7.68 -5.79
CA LEU A 216 -9.06 7.93 -7.23
C LEU A 216 -7.99 7.17 -8.02
N GLY A 217 -7.22 6.27 -7.39
CA GLY A 217 -6.07 5.61 -7.99
C GLY A 217 -4.77 6.42 -7.89
N SER A 218 -3.68 5.87 -8.42
CA SER A 218 -2.39 6.54 -8.56
C SER A 218 -2.17 6.91 -10.03
N PRO A 219 -1.66 8.12 -10.34
CA PRO A 219 -1.26 8.46 -11.71
C PRO A 219 -0.28 7.45 -12.29
N PHE A 220 0.62 6.91 -11.46
CA PHE A 220 1.55 5.86 -11.90
C PHE A 220 0.83 4.61 -12.39
N ALA A 221 -0.35 4.28 -11.89
CA ALA A 221 -1.08 3.12 -12.40
C ALA A 221 -1.84 3.38 -13.72
N SER A 222 -1.69 4.57 -14.32
CA SER A 222 -2.43 4.98 -15.51
C SER A 222 -1.51 5.04 -16.73
N PRO A 223 -1.75 4.23 -17.78
CA PRO A 223 -0.93 4.27 -19.00
C PRO A 223 -0.85 5.66 -19.63
N SER A 224 -1.93 6.46 -19.57
CA SER A 224 -1.97 7.82 -20.13
C SER A 224 -1.06 8.82 -19.40
N TYR A 225 -0.70 8.54 -18.15
CA TYR A 225 0.20 9.38 -17.36
C TYR A 225 1.65 8.86 -17.39
N GLN A 226 1.85 7.56 -17.63
CA GLN A 226 3.15 6.89 -17.63
C GLN A 226 4.12 7.35 -18.75
N GLY A 227 3.65 8.01 -19.81
CA GLY A 227 4.53 8.51 -20.89
C GLY A 227 5.59 7.49 -21.36
N ASN A 228 6.81 7.96 -21.65
CA ASN A 228 7.99 7.11 -21.90
C ASN A 228 9.01 7.29 -20.76
N PHE A 229 8.69 6.82 -19.55
CA PHE A 229 9.53 6.95 -18.35
C PHE A 229 10.74 6.00 -18.28
N GLY A 230 11.16 5.38 -19.39
CA GLY A 230 12.30 4.47 -19.42
C GLY A 230 12.17 3.32 -18.40
N THR A 231 13.21 3.09 -17.59
CA THR A 231 13.23 2.02 -16.57
C THR A 231 12.21 2.18 -15.44
N LEU A 232 11.77 3.41 -15.14
CA LEU A 232 10.66 3.62 -14.19
C LEU A 232 9.32 3.24 -14.83
N GLY A 233 9.16 3.47 -16.14
CA GLY A 233 8.01 2.97 -16.90
C GLY A 233 7.94 1.45 -16.87
N GLU A 234 9.08 0.75 -16.96
CA GLU A 234 9.14 -0.72 -16.84
C GLU A 234 8.80 -1.21 -15.42
N LEU A 235 9.27 -0.53 -14.37
CA LEU A 235 8.93 -0.86 -12.98
C LEU A 235 7.42 -0.66 -12.71
N ILE A 236 6.89 0.46 -13.19
CA ILE A 236 5.48 0.80 -13.04
C ILE A 236 4.60 -0.16 -13.87
N ALA A 237 5.00 -0.48 -15.10
CA ALA A 237 4.31 -1.47 -15.93
C ALA A 237 4.27 -2.82 -15.22
N PHE A 238 5.42 -3.30 -14.74
CA PHE A 238 5.54 -4.53 -13.94
C PHE A 238 4.62 -4.52 -12.71
N MET A 239 4.52 -3.38 -12.04
CA MET A 239 3.57 -3.20 -10.94
C MET A 239 2.13 -3.35 -11.49
N THR A 240 1.71 -2.57 -12.48
CA THR A 240 0.31 -2.56 -12.97
C THR A 240 -0.15 -3.78 -13.77
N GLU A 241 0.72 -4.74 -14.05
CA GLU A 241 0.39 -5.94 -14.84
C GLU A 241 -0.60 -6.89 -14.13
N SER A 242 -0.70 -6.82 -12.80
CA SER A 242 -1.67 -7.60 -12.03
C SER A 242 -3.05 -6.94 -11.99
N GLU A 243 -4.11 -7.73 -11.79
CA GLU A 243 -5.48 -7.19 -11.71
C GLU A 243 -5.66 -6.19 -10.56
N GLY A 244 -5.10 -6.49 -9.39
CA GLY A 244 -5.07 -5.56 -8.26
C GLY A 244 -4.30 -4.27 -8.58
N GLY A 245 -3.21 -4.36 -9.36
CA GLY A 245 -2.47 -3.21 -9.85
C GLY A 245 -3.27 -2.36 -10.84
N LYS A 246 -4.06 -2.97 -11.73
CA LYS A 246 -4.96 -2.26 -12.65
C LYS A 246 -6.08 -1.53 -11.93
N ASP A 247 -6.60 -2.10 -10.84
CA ASP A 247 -7.60 -1.43 -10.00
C ASP A 247 -7.07 -0.15 -9.33
N LEU A 248 -5.75 0.05 -9.29
CA LEU A 248 -5.13 1.28 -8.82
C LEU A 248 -5.03 2.37 -9.89
N ALA A 249 -5.38 2.09 -11.15
CA ALA A 249 -5.36 3.07 -12.24
C ALA A 249 -6.21 4.29 -11.89
N TYR A 250 -5.72 5.47 -12.25
CA TYR A 250 -6.33 6.74 -11.88
C TYR A 250 -7.68 6.91 -12.58
N THR A 251 -8.61 7.59 -11.90
CA THR A 251 -9.89 7.99 -12.46
C THR A 251 -10.19 9.44 -12.16
N ASN A 252 -10.81 10.12 -13.13
CA ASN A 252 -11.23 11.51 -12.97
C ASN A 252 -12.53 11.67 -12.16
N ALA A 253 -13.07 10.57 -11.61
CA ALA A 253 -14.35 10.46 -10.90
C ALA A 253 -15.56 11.04 -11.66
N LEU A 254 -15.63 10.68 -12.94
CA LEU A 254 -16.61 11.17 -13.90
C LEU A 254 -18.01 10.66 -13.53
N GLY A 255 -18.94 11.58 -13.25
CA GLY A 255 -20.34 11.23 -12.95
C GLY A 255 -20.66 11.13 -11.46
N THR A 256 -19.72 11.50 -10.58
CA THR A 256 -20.01 11.69 -9.15
C THR A 256 -20.73 13.03 -8.90
N SER A 257 -21.55 13.11 -7.85
CA SER A 257 -22.31 14.33 -7.49
C SER A 257 -21.44 15.42 -6.86
N TYR A 258 -20.20 15.09 -6.51
CA TYR A 258 -19.19 15.99 -5.98
C TYR A 258 -18.10 16.17 -7.04
N SER A 259 -17.56 17.37 -7.18
CA SER A 259 -16.54 17.67 -8.18
C SER A 259 -15.18 17.04 -7.83
N VAL A 260 -14.53 16.45 -8.83
CA VAL A 260 -13.28 15.67 -8.72
C VAL A 260 -12.47 15.76 -10.01
N PRO A 261 -11.14 15.61 -9.94
CA PRO A 261 -10.14 16.64 -9.59
C PRO A 261 -10.43 18.03 -10.19
N ILE A 262 -9.76 19.09 -9.71
CA ILE A 262 -9.78 20.38 -10.43
C ILE A 262 -9.30 20.17 -11.87
N PRO A 263 -9.77 20.93 -12.89
CA PRO A 263 -9.40 20.68 -14.29
C PRO A 263 -7.89 20.57 -14.54
N SER A 264 -7.06 21.27 -13.75
CA SER A 264 -5.59 21.22 -13.84
C SER A 264 -4.95 19.94 -13.30
N GLU A 265 -5.73 19.05 -12.67
CA GLU A 265 -5.31 17.77 -12.09
C GLU A 265 -5.96 16.57 -12.80
N GLN A 266 -6.74 16.81 -13.86
CA GLN A 266 -7.33 15.75 -14.68
C GLN A 266 -6.27 15.11 -15.58
N ILE A 267 -6.26 13.78 -15.62
CA ILE A 267 -5.40 13.01 -16.50
C ILE A 267 -6.22 12.64 -17.74
N SER A 268 -5.70 12.92 -18.95
CA SER A 268 -6.42 12.62 -20.20
C SER A 268 -6.82 11.14 -20.24
N ASP A 269 -8.09 10.91 -20.56
CA ASP A 269 -8.68 9.58 -20.74
C ASP A 269 -8.59 8.66 -19.51
N ALA A 270 -8.21 9.19 -18.34
CA ALA A 270 -8.13 8.41 -17.11
C ALA A 270 -9.53 8.06 -16.60
N PHE A 271 -9.83 6.77 -16.66
CA PHE A 271 -11.10 6.20 -16.23
C PHE A 271 -10.87 4.79 -15.68
N ASN A 272 -11.27 4.59 -14.44
CA ASN A 272 -11.27 3.28 -13.79
C ASN A 272 -12.70 2.95 -13.34
N PRO A 273 -13.42 2.06 -14.06
CA PRO A 273 -14.84 1.81 -13.80
C PRO A 273 -15.10 1.24 -12.40
N TYR A 274 -14.15 0.53 -11.80
CA TYR A 274 -14.31 0.00 -10.45
C TYR A 274 -14.23 1.12 -9.41
N LEU A 275 -13.20 1.97 -9.48
CA LEU A 275 -13.08 3.11 -8.57
C LEU A 275 -14.25 4.09 -8.73
N GLU A 276 -14.74 4.33 -9.95
CA GLU A 276 -15.94 5.13 -10.20
C GLU A 276 -17.17 4.59 -9.47
N ARG A 277 -17.43 3.27 -9.54
CA ARG A 277 -18.52 2.64 -8.80
C ARG A 277 -18.34 2.77 -7.30
N LEU A 278 -17.14 2.48 -6.80
CA LEU A 278 -16.85 2.57 -5.38
C LEU A 278 -16.99 4.02 -4.89
N LEU A 279 -16.58 5.01 -5.69
CA LEU A 279 -16.74 6.44 -5.43
C LEU A 279 -18.18 6.93 -5.55
N ALA A 280 -19.04 6.31 -6.35
CA ALA A 280 -20.46 6.66 -6.40
C ALA A 280 -21.17 6.33 -5.08
N GLU A 281 -20.77 5.24 -4.40
CA GLU A 281 -21.35 4.85 -3.11
C GLU A 281 -20.95 5.80 -1.98
N SER A 282 -21.94 6.34 -1.26
CA SER A 282 -21.69 7.32 -0.19
C SER A 282 -22.46 7.09 1.11
N SER A 283 -23.29 6.04 1.18
CA SER A 283 -24.20 5.81 2.30
C SER A 283 -23.49 5.56 3.64
N LYS A 284 -22.20 5.20 3.62
CA LYS A 284 -21.40 4.87 4.82
C LYS A 284 -20.10 5.69 4.94
N ASP A 285 -19.93 6.77 4.19
CA ASP A 285 -18.69 7.58 4.29
C ASP A 285 -18.54 8.30 5.64
N SER A 286 -19.63 8.39 6.41
CA SER A 286 -19.56 8.81 7.81
C SER A 286 -18.65 7.91 8.67
N LYS A 287 -18.35 6.68 8.23
CA LYS A 287 -17.42 5.76 8.88
C LYS A 287 -15.97 5.89 8.39
N VAL A 288 -15.63 6.87 7.55
CA VAL A 288 -14.30 6.97 6.91
C VAL A 288 -13.57 8.25 7.28
N THR A 289 -12.33 8.12 7.75
CA THR A 289 -11.38 9.20 7.97
C THR A 289 -10.09 8.93 7.19
N VAL A 290 -9.50 9.97 6.61
CA VAL A 290 -8.37 9.84 5.70
C VAL A 290 -7.17 10.68 6.14
N PHE A 291 -6.01 10.05 6.23
CA PHE A 291 -4.69 10.68 6.30
C PHE A 291 -4.03 10.55 4.93
N TYR A 292 -3.48 11.65 4.42
CA TYR A 292 -2.85 11.70 3.10
C TYR A 292 -1.59 12.55 3.14
N GLY A 293 -0.63 12.24 2.26
CA GLY A 293 0.64 12.95 2.19
C GLY A 293 0.62 14.12 1.21
N GLU A 294 1.35 15.16 1.59
CA GLU A 294 1.69 16.36 0.83
C GLU A 294 3.15 16.66 1.12
N MET A 295 4.07 15.99 0.42
CA MET A 295 5.50 16.26 0.51
C MET A 295 5.77 17.72 0.11
N ASN A 296 6.22 18.52 1.07
CA ASN A 296 6.49 19.94 0.87
C ASN A 296 7.71 20.19 -0.04
N VAL A 297 8.64 19.23 -0.08
CA VAL A 297 9.77 19.14 -0.99
C VAL A 297 9.91 17.69 -1.44
N CYS A 298 10.34 17.45 -2.68
CA CYS A 298 10.65 16.09 -3.14
C CYS A 298 12.08 15.69 -2.76
N ASN A 299 13.05 16.50 -3.16
CA ASN A 299 14.47 16.24 -2.88
C ASN A 299 14.78 16.53 -1.42
N GLU A 300 15.57 15.64 -0.80
CA GLU A 300 15.97 15.75 0.62
C GLU A 300 14.78 15.82 1.58
N HIS A 301 13.63 15.27 1.19
CA HIS A 301 12.50 15.15 2.11
C HIS A 301 12.93 14.30 3.32
N PRO A 302 12.74 14.79 4.56
CA PRO A 302 13.30 14.14 5.72
C PRO A 302 12.72 12.73 5.97
N GLY A 303 13.59 11.73 5.98
CA GLY A 303 13.22 10.32 6.20
C GLY A 303 12.81 9.59 4.92
N SER A 304 12.67 10.30 3.79
CA SER A 304 12.20 9.68 2.56
C SER A 304 13.21 8.78 1.88
N ASN A 305 12.72 7.61 1.48
CA ASN A 305 13.44 6.68 0.63
C ASN A 305 13.49 7.17 -0.83
N ALA A 306 14.56 6.78 -1.54
CA ALA A 306 14.82 7.23 -2.91
C ALA A 306 13.64 7.03 -3.86
N ILE A 307 12.87 5.95 -3.71
CA ILE A 307 11.72 5.66 -4.58
C ILE A 307 10.60 6.70 -4.44
N TYR A 308 10.32 7.20 -3.23
CA TYR A 308 9.30 8.22 -3.00
C TYR A 308 9.78 9.60 -3.44
N ILE A 309 11.08 9.90 -3.27
CA ILE A 309 11.70 11.12 -3.81
C ILE A 309 11.59 11.14 -5.34
N ILE A 310 11.93 10.02 -5.99
CA ILE A 310 11.82 9.87 -7.44
C ILE A 310 10.35 10.04 -7.86
N GLY A 311 9.44 9.31 -7.24
CA GLY A 311 8.01 9.40 -7.55
C GLY A 311 7.45 10.82 -7.36
N CYS A 312 7.84 11.52 -6.29
CA CYS A 312 7.44 12.90 -6.05
C CYS A 312 7.91 13.84 -7.16
N ASN A 313 9.16 13.68 -7.63
CA ASN A 313 9.67 14.46 -8.74
C ASN A 313 8.91 14.19 -10.05
N PHE A 314 8.56 12.94 -10.34
CA PHE A 314 7.76 12.59 -11.52
C PHE A 314 6.34 13.16 -11.44
N LEU A 315 5.68 13.05 -10.28
CA LEU A 315 4.35 13.63 -10.08
C LEU A 315 4.38 15.16 -10.13
N SER A 316 5.44 15.79 -9.61
CA SER A 316 5.58 17.25 -9.61
C SER A 316 5.87 17.83 -10.98
N ASN A 317 6.66 17.13 -11.81
CA ASN A 317 7.04 17.59 -13.14
C ASN A 317 6.18 17.00 -14.27
N GLY A 318 5.19 16.17 -13.93
CA GLY A 318 4.28 15.54 -14.87
C GLY A 318 3.24 16.50 -15.44
N SER A 319 2.41 15.98 -16.36
CA SER A 319 1.29 16.69 -16.95
C SER A 319 0.03 15.80 -16.86
N PRO A 320 -0.94 16.13 -16.01
CA PRO A 320 -0.98 17.28 -15.08
C PRO A 320 0.10 17.24 -13.99
N SER A 321 0.45 18.40 -13.45
CA SER A 321 1.44 18.52 -12.36
C SER A 321 0.77 18.41 -10.99
N PHE A 322 1.38 17.62 -10.10
CA PHE A 322 0.97 17.46 -8.70
C PHE A 322 2.02 18.00 -7.72
N SER A 323 2.71 19.09 -8.09
CA SER A 323 3.74 19.71 -7.25
C SER A 323 3.18 20.12 -5.88
N GLY A 324 3.83 19.68 -4.80
CA GLY A 324 3.40 19.90 -3.42
C GLY A 324 2.08 19.21 -3.03
N LYS A 325 1.55 18.34 -3.88
CA LYS A 325 0.25 17.67 -3.72
C LYS A 325 0.33 16.17 -3.96
N ASN A 326 1.39 15.54 -3.44
CA ASN A 326 1.57 14.10 -3.53
C ASN A 326 2.47 13.58 -2.39
N ASP A 327 2.41 12.28 -2.16
CA ASP A 327 3.22 11.55 -1.18
C ASP A 327 4.34 10.70 -1.84
N GLY A 328 4.67 11.01 -3.09
CA GLY A 328 5.58 10.22 -3.91
C GLY A 328 4.94 9.04 -4.64
N ILE A 329 3.66 8.68 -4.37
CA ILE A 329 2.94 7.62 -5.08
C ILE A 329 1.49 8.04 -5.41
N VAL A 330 0.83 8.65 -4.44
CA VAL A 330 -0.58 9.02 -4.47
C VAL A 330 -0.67 10.54 -4.40
N THR A 331 -1.53 11.12 -5.23
CA THR A 331 -1.79 12.55 -5.21
C THR A 331 -2.72 12.89 -4.06
N SER A 332 -2.61 14.09 -3.51
CA SER A 332 -3.44 14.51 -2.37
C SER A 332 -4.92 14.54 -2.72
N THR A 333 -5.26 14.82 -3.98
CA THR A 333 -6.64 14.71 -4.49
C THR A 333 -7.16 13.28 -4.46
N SER A 334 -6.32 12.29 -4.80
CA SER A 334 -6.68 10.88 -4.62
C SER A 334 -6.72 10.48 -3.15
N GLY A 335 -5.69 10.82 -2.38
CA GLY A 335 -5.53 10.48 -0.96
C GLY A 335 -6.65 10.99 -0.06
N LYS A 336 -7.16 12.19 -0.33
CA LYS A 336 -8.22 12.83 0.48
C LYS A 336 -9.64 12.52 0.01
N MET A 337 -9.79 11.60 -0.95
CA MET A 337 -11.06 11.29 -1.62
C MET A 337 -11.70 12.55 -2.24
N SER A 338 -10.87 13.41 -2.85
CA SER A 338 -11.28 14.69 -3.43
C SER A 338 -12.03 15.59 -2.42
N SER A 339 -13.19 16.12 -2.82
CA SER A 339 -14.06 16.95 -2.01
C SER A 339 -15.14 16.16 -1.25
N LYS A 340 -15.15 14.83 -1.38
CA LYS A 340 -16.22 13.96 -0.87
C LYS A 340 -16.36 14.02 0.65
N LEU A 341 -15.25 13.95 1.37
CA LEU A 341 -15.25 13.95 2.82
C LEU A 341 -15.20 15.39 3.37
N PRO A 342 -15.86 15.67 4.50
CA PRO A 342 -15.75 16.97 5.17
C PRO A 342 -14.31 17.23 5.61
N ALA A 343 -13.93 18.51 5.77
CA ALA A 343 -12.57 18.89 6.18
C ALA A 343 -12.14 18.24 7.52
N ALA A 344 -13.06 18.08 8.47
CA ALA A 344 -12.79 17.45 9.76
C ALA A 344 -12.39 15.96 9.70
N LYS A 345 -12.52 15.31 8.54
CA LYS A 345 -12.15 13.89 8.32
C LYS A 345 -10.95 13.72 7.38
N ARG A 346 -10.28 14.82 7.03
CA ARG A 346 -9.17 14.84 6.06
C ARG A 346 -7.96 15.46 6.71
N PHE A 347 -6.92 14.65 6.92
CA PHE A 347 -5.71 15.04 7.64
C PHE A 347 -4.50 14.99 6.70
N SER A 348 -4.01 16.16 6.29
CA SER A 348 -2.78 16.26 5.49
C SER A 348 -1.54 16.06 6.36
N LYS A 349 -0.52 15.41 5.81
CA LYS A 349 0.78 15.20 6.44
C LYS A 349 1.90 15.55 5.48
N ASN A 350 2.95 16.20 5.97
CA ASN A 350 4.18 16.36 5.22
C ASN A 350 5.01 15.07 5.25
N PHE A 351 4.45 14.00 4.67
CA PHE A 351 4.99 12.65 4.68
C PHE A 351 5.01 12.09 3.26
N ASP A 352 5.99 11.23 3.01
CA ASP A 352 5.89 10.30 1.89
C ASP A 352 4.92 9.14 2.18
N HIS A 353 4.73 8.31 1.17
CA HIS A 353 3.77 7.22 1.21
C HIS A 353 4.09 6.15 2.27
N ALA A 354 5.37 5.88 2.59
CA ALA A 354 5.74 4.92 3.63
C ALA A 354 5.57 5.50 5.04
N GLN A 355 5.89 6.77 5.21
CA GLN A 355 5.72 7.49 6.47
C GLN A 355 4.27 7.52 6.93
N LEU A 356 3.32 7.55 6.01
CA LEU A 356 1.89 7.41 6.34
C LEU A 356 1.58 6.08 7.05
N SER A 357 2.35 5.01 6.80
CA SER A 357 2.25 3.72 7.51
C SER A 357 3.23 3.61 8.70
N PHE A 358 3.68 4.73 9.25
CA PHE A 358 4.61 4.83 10.39
C PHE A 358 6.04 4.31 10.12
N ARG A 359 6.36 3.95 8.88
CA ARG A 359 7.71 3.51 8.46
C ARG A 359 8.56 4.70 8.07
N ASP A 360 9.88 4.55 8.06
CA ASP A 360 10.80 5.54 7.46
C ASP A 360 10.66 6.98 8.03
N HIS A 361 10.19 7.11 9.27
CA HIS A 361 10.24 8.38 9.99
C HIS A 361 11.68 8.69 10.40
N LEU A 362 12.02 9.97 10.48
CA LEU A 362 13.36 10.43 10.89
C LEU A 362 13.85 9.81 12.19
N ASP A 363 12.94 9.68 13.15
CA ASP A 363 13.24 9.14 14.46
C ASP A 363 11.96 8.55 15.11
N LYS A 364 12.14 7.88 16.24
CA LYS A 364 11.02 7.32 17.01
C LYS A 364 10.11 8.40 17.58
N VAL A 365 10.58 9.63 17.78
CA VAL A 365 9.79 10.71 18.39
C VAL A 365 8.70 11.18 17.43
N SER A 366 9.09 11.53 16.20
CA SER A 366 8.20 11.92 15.11
C SER A 366 7.20 10.82 14.77
N ARG A 367 7.69 9.57 14.63
CA ARG A 367 6.85 8.38 14.43
C ARG A 367 5.79 8.20 15.52
N ASN A 368 6.22 8.23 16.78
CA ASN A 368 5.33 8.01 17.92
C ASN A 368 4.33 9.16 18.07
N ALA A 369 4.72 10.40 17.76
CA ALA A 369 3.81 11.54 17.76
C ALA A 369 2.69 11.37 16.72
N TYR A 370 3.03 10.93 15.50
CA TYR A 370 2.04 10.63 14.47
C TYR A 370 1.12 9.46 14.85
N PHE A 371 1.65 8.40 15.45
CA PHE A 371 0.84 7.30 15.97
C PHE A 371 -0.16 7.75 17.04
N ASN A 372 0.28 8.61 17.96
CA ASN A 372 -0.60 9.18 18.99
C ASN A 372 -1.70 10.06 18.39
N GLU A 373 -1.40 10.80 17.32
CA GLU A 373 -2.40 11.58 16.60
C GLU A 373 -3.46 10.66 15.97
N VAL A 374 -3.03 9.62 15.27
CA VAL A 374 -3.95 8.63 14.68
C VAL A 374 -4.82 7.96 15.74
N LEU A 375 -4.23 7.57 16.88
CA LEU A 375 -4.98 7.01 18.01
C LEU A 375 -5.94 8.01 18.65
N THR A 376 -5.58 9.29 18.72
CA THR A 376 -6.48 10.33 19.23
C THR A 376 -7.72 10.44 18.37
N ILE A 377 -7.56 10.35 17.05
CA ILE A 377 -8.69 10.28 16.13
C ILE A 377 -9.48 8.99 16.38
N ILE A 378 -8.84 7.81 16.44
CA ILE A 378 -9.53 6.54 16.70
C ILE A 378 -10.36 6.58 18.00
N ASN A 379 -9.83 7.19 19.06
CA ASN A 379 -10.50 7.30 20.36
C ASN A 379 -11.65 8.33 20.39
N ALA A 380 -11.70 9.25 19.42
CA ALA A 380 -12.73 10.29 19.33
C ALA A 380 -13.94 9.89 18.46
N LEU A 381 -13.85 8.74 17.80
CA LEU A 381 -14.91 8.12 17.01
C LEU A 381 -15.83 7.29 17.90
#